data_AF-E2BDR2-F1
#
_entry.id   AF-E2BDR2-F1
#
_cell.length_a   1.000
_cell.length_b   1.000
_cell.length_c   1.000
_cell.angle_alpha   90.00
_cell.angle_beta   90.00
_cell.angle_gamma   90.00
#
_symmetry.space_group_name_H-M   'P 1'
#
loop_
_entity.id
_entity.type
_entity.pdbx_description
1 polymer ?
#
loop_
_entity_poly.entity_id
_entity_poly.type
_entity_poly.pdbx_seq_one_letter_code
_entity_poly.pdbx_strand_id
1 'polypeptide(L)' 'NASAHSFHLIQEFLTKHGIVQLRQPPYSPDVAPCDFWLFSKLK' A
#
# COMPACT_ATOMS: atom_id res chain seq x y z
N ASN A 1 0.42 -4.02 -3.44
CA ASN A 1 -0.04 -5.40 -3.10
C ASN A 1 1.10 -6.44 -3.15
N ALA A 2 2.31 -6.08 -2.70
CA ALA A 2 3.42 -7.02 -2.60
C ALA A 2 3.15 -8.10 -1.52
N SER A 3 3.79 -9.27 -1.64
CA SER A 3 3.56 -10.43 -0.76
C SER A 3 3.66 -10.09 0.74
N ALA A 4 4.66 -9.28 1.13
CA ALA A 4 4.85 -8.87 2.52
C ALA A 4 3.66 -8.06 3.10
N HIS A 5 3.00 -7.23 2.28
CA HIS A 5 1.83 -6.44 2.72
C HIS A 5 0.53 -7.24 2.77
N SER A 6 0.50 -8.38 2.08
CA SER A 6 -0.65 -9.29 2.01
C SER A 6 -0.54 -10.45 3.00
N PHE A 7 0.53 -10.50 3.81
CA PHE A 7 0.75 -11.56 4.78
C PHE A 7 -0.28 -11.53 5.91
N HIS A 8 -0.64 -12.70 6.43
CA HIS A 8 -1.72 -12.84 7.41
C HIS A 8 -1.51 -12.01 8.68
N LEU A 9 -0.30 -12.02 9.25
CA LEU A 9 0.02 -11.22 10.45
C LEU A 9 -0.20 -9.71 10.23
N ILE A 10 0.07 -9.21 9.02
CA ILE A 10 -0.15 -7.81 8.69
C ILE A 10 -1.65 -7.52 8.59
N GLN A 11 -2.43 -8.42 7.98
CA GLN A 11 -3.89 -8.28 7.88
C GLN A 11 -4.57 -8.32 9.27
N GLU A 12 -4.12 -9.20 10.16
CA GLU A 12 -4.58 -9.24 11.55
C GLU A 12 -4.24 -7.95 12.30
N PHE A 13 -3.01 -7.45 12.17
CA PHE A 13 -2.59 -6.19 12.77
C PHE A 13 -3.49 -5.03 12.33
N LEU A 14 -3.72 -4.90 11.02
CA LEU A 14 -4.55 -3.84 10.46
C LEU A 14 -5.99 -3.93 10.95
N THR A 15 -6.54 -5.14 10.99
CA THR A 15 -7.91 -5.40 11.48
C THR A 15 -8.03 -5.04 12.96
N LYS A 16 -7.07 -5.47 13.79
CA LYS A 16 -7.02 -5.17 15.23
C LYS A 16 -6.98 -3.67 15.51
N HIS A 17 -6.32 -2.91 14.65
CA HIS A 17 -6.19 -1.46 14.79
C HIS A 17 -7.24 -0.66 14.00
N GLY A 18 -8.20 -1.32 13.34
CA GLY A 18 -9.26 -0.65 12.57
C GLY A 18 -8.75 0.12 11.35
N ILE A 19 -7.59 -0.25 10.82
CA ILE A 19 -6.97 0.43 9.68
C ILE A 19 -7.58 -0.12 8.38
N VAL A 20 -8.37 0.71 7.70
CA VAL A 20 -8.99 0.35 6.43
C VAL A 20 -7.96 0.36 5.30
N GLN A 21 -7.82 -0.77 4.61
CA GLN A 21 -6.99 -0.85 3.40
C GLN A 21 -7.76 -0.40 2.16
N LEU A 22 -7.20 0.54 1.41
CA LEU A 22 -7.66 0.88 0.07
C LEU A 22 -7.15 -0.15 -0.94
N ARG A 23 -8.00 -0.55 -1.90
CA ARG A 23 -7.60 -1.48 -2.95
C ARG A 23 -6.61 -0.80 -3.90
N GLN A 24 -5.39 -1.32 -3.97
CA GLN A 24 -4.40 -0.94 -4.97
C GLN A 24 -4.45 -1.92 -6.15
N PRO A 25 -4.68 -1.43 -7.39
CA PRO A 25 -4.64 -2.29 -8.57
C PRO A 25 -3.22 -2.84 -8.84
N PRO A 26 -3.08 -4.06 -9.36
CA PRO A 26 -1.78 -4.62 -9.73
C PRO A 26 -1.07 -3.74 -10.77
N TYR A 27 0.26 -3.61 -10.62
CA TYR A 27 1.14 -2.91 -11.57
C TYR A 27 0.75 -1.46 -11.90
N SER A 28 0.10 -0.76 -10.96
CA SER A 28 -0.36 0.62 -11.16
C SER A 28 0.39 1.60 -10.24
N PRO A 29 1.61 2.03 -10.62
CA PRO A 29 2.34 3.07 -9.91
C PRO A 29 1.72 4.47 -10.13
N ASP A 30 0.98 4.65 -11.23
CA ASP A 30 0.32 5.90 -11.61
C ASP A 30 -0.79 6.34 -10.64
N VAL A 31 -1.36 5.39 -9.88
CA VAL A 31 -2.39 5.69 -8.86
C VAL A 31 -1.82 5.72 -7.43
N ALA A 32 -0.53 5.42 -7.25
CA ALA A 32 0.13 5.42 -5.95
C ALA A 32 0.81 6.78 -5.70
N PRO A 33 0.33 7.61 -4.75
CA PRO A 33 0.85 8.96 -4.53
C PRO A 33 2.35 9.00 -4.22
N CYS A 34 2.86 7.95 -3.57
CA CYS A 34 4.28 7.81 -3.30
C CYS A 34 5.09 7.71 -4.59
N ASP A 35 4.64 6.89 -5.54
CA ASP A 35 5.35 6.61 -6.78
C ASP A 35 5.26 7.78 -7.77
N PHE A 36 4.07 8.31 -8.05
CA PHE A 36 3.92 9.37 -9.07
C PHE A 36 4.26 10.78 -8.56
N TRP A 37 4.08 11.08 -7.27
CA TRP A 37 4.26 12.43 -6.72
C TRP A 37 5.41 12.55 -5.73
N LEU A 38 5.45 11.73 -4.68
CA LEU A 38 6.46 11.91 -3.62
C LEU A 38 7.87 11.62 -4.13
N PHE A 39 8.11 10.44 -4.73
CA PHE A 39 9.44 10.04 -5.14
C PHE A 39 9.98 10.84 -6.33
N SER A 40 9.12 11.43 -7.16
CA SER A 40 9.54 12.37 -8.20
C SER A 40 10.04 13.70 -7.64
N LYS A 41 9.61 14.09 -6.43
CA LYS A 41 10.03 15.32 -5.72
C LYS A 41 11.23 15.14 -4.80
N LEU A 42 11.55 13.90 -4.42
CA LEU A 42 12.69 13.59 -3.54
C LEU A 42 14.01 13.36 -4.31
N LYS A 43 13.99 13.54 -5.63
CA LYS A 43 15.16 13.40 -6.51
C LYS A 43 15.85 14.75 -6.72
#